data_AF-B9K273-F1
#
_entry.id   AF-B9K273-F1
#
_cell.length_a   1.000
_cell.length_b   1.000
_cell.length_c   1.000
_cell.angle_alpha   90.00
_cell.angle_beta   90.00
_cell.angle_gamma   90.00
#
_symmetry.space_group_name_H-M   'P 1'
#
loop_
_entity.id
_entity.type
_entity.pdbx_description
1 polymer ?
#
loop_
_entity_poly.entity_id
_entity_poly.type
_entity_poly.pdbx_seq_one_letter_code
_entity_poly.pdbx_strand_id
1 'polypeptide(L)'
;MRIAKSHLIDPERNGLYAVTAIALSYFVFAYSARFGQISILAYYGVWLPLIAVNYRRVLGNYGLYLPIFAFSILTILSIFWSAAPPVTVRASLQYFSHIVCALIAMRVVGIRSFLRGSMIGTGIVLIYSLLFGSYFLDPLDGSFSFVGAFSSKNQLGFYASLGVYFSFAAIIILKERSIWMLPPAGLALLSAYCLFASESATSVITVMAVVGASLVLRAVILLSPRHRIVLVVAGVVLGGLGAAAFVYAGGVDLILGAFGKDSTLTGRTYLWQQGIAAALANPIFGVGYQAYWVQGFSEAERLWDEFYIPTRAGFHFHNTFIETAVETGIIGLVLLVAMLVVALIGNLKRLLVNARDPEAGVLFGLAMLLVERAFVEIDIIFAYQIGSFLLYFMLGKLVQRRAIPVTRSSVVRYYGDGTSSARNI
;
A
#
# COMPACT_ATOMS: atom_id res chain seq x y z
N MET A 1 -14.28 22.08 -29.02
CA MET A 1 -13.88 22.47 -27.64
C MET A 1 -12.38 22.26 -27.48
N ARG A 2 -11.57 23.33 -27.38
CA ARG A 2 -10.14 23.20 -27.02
C ARG A 2 -10.05 23.08 -25.50
N ILE A 3 -9.95 21.86 -24.97
CA ILE A 3 -9.66 21.65 -23.55
C ILE A 3 -8.25 22.19 -23.31
N ALA A 4 -8.10 23.19 -22.44
CA ALA A 4 -6.78 23.69 -22.08
C ALA A 4 -5.98 22.54 -21.46
N LYS A 5 -4.81 22.21 -22.04
CA LYS A 5 -3.98 21.07 -21.59
C LYS A 5 -3.64 21.15 -20.08
N SER A 6 -3.62 22.36 -19.51
CA SER A 6 -3.46 22.62 -18.07
C SER A 6 -4.58 22.01 -17.20
N HIS A 7 -5.77 21.77 -17.75
CA HIS A 7 -6.88 21.14 -17.00
C HIS A 7 -6.62 19.67 -16.70
N LEU A 8 -5.72 18.98 -17.41
CA LEU A 8 -5.41 17.56 -17.16
C LEU A 8 -4.53 17.36 -15.92
N ILE A 9 -3.74 18.37 -15.56
CA ILE A 9 -2.77 18.31 -14.47
C ILE A 9 -3.24 19.05 -13.21
N ASP A 10 -4.44 19.64 -13.24
CA ASP A 10 -4.99 20.41 -12.14
C ASP A 10 -5.92 19.57 -11.26
N PRO A 11 -5.54 19.25 -10.00
CA PRO A 11 -6.29 18.32 -9.15
C PRO A 11 -7.76 18.70 -8.90
N GLU A 12 -8.10 19.98 -9.02
CA GLU A 12 -9.45 20.49 -8.82
C GLU A 12 -10.32 20.37 -10.07
N ARG A 13 -9.71 20.28 -11.27
CA ARG A 13 -10.40 20.33 -12.56
C ARG A 13 -10.28 19.05 -13.38
N ASN A 14 -9.33 18.16 -13.04
CA ASN A 14 -9.04 16.95 -13.80
C ASN A 14 -9.80 15.70 -13.32
N GLY A 15 -10.88 15.86 -12.54
CA GLY A 15 -11.54 14.76 -11.84
C GLY A 15 -11.85 13.54 -12.72
N LEU A 16 -12.40 13.74 -13.92
CA LEU A 16 -12.71 12.64 -14.84
C LEU A 16 -11.44 11.88 -15.27
N TYR A 17 -10.40 12.59 -15.69
CA TYR A 17 -9.13 12.00 -16.07
C TYR A 17 -8.50 11.22 -14.91
N ALA A 18 -8.43 11.86 -13.73
CA ALA A 18 -7.83 11.28 -12.54
C ALA A 18 -8.55 10.00 -12.10
N VAL A 19 -9.88 10.00 -12.10
CA VAL A 19 -10.70 8.82 -11.75
C VAL A 19 -10.44 7.68 -12.74
N THR A 20 -10.48 7.96 -14.04
CA THR A 20 -10.25 6.94 -15.07
C THR A 20 -8.82 6.38 -15.04
N ALA A 21 -7.81 7.26 -14.90
CA ALA A 21 -6.40 6.84 -14.84
C ALA A 21 -6.10 5.96 -13.62
N ILE A 22 -6.66 6.30 -12.44
CA ILE A 22 -6.54 5.46 -11.24
C ILE A 22 -7.27 4.14 -11.44
N ALA A 23 -8.51 4.14 -11.92
CA ALA A 23 -9.27 2.91 -12.13
C ALA A 23 -8.58 1.95 -13.11
N LEU A 24 -8.06 2.49 -14.23
CA LEU A 24 -7.24 1.73 -15.18
C LEU A 24 -5.98 1.17 -14.50
N SER A 25 -5.29 1.97 -13.70
CA SER A 25 -4.07 1.52 -13.00
C SER A 25 -4.36 0.33 -12.09
N TYR A 26 -5.47 0.34 -11.34
CA TYR A 26 -5.89 -0.79 -10.50
C TYR A 26 -6.10 -2.08 -11.30
N PHE A 27 -6.76 -1.97 -12.45
CA PHE A 27 -6.99 -3.10 -13.35
C PHE A 27 -5.68 -3.65 -13.93
N VAL A 28 -4.80 -2.76 -14.38
CA VAL A 28 -3.47 -3.15 -14.88
C VAL A 28 -2.65 -3.81 -13.76
N PHE A 29 -2.66 -3.27 -12.55
CA PHE A 29 -1.93 -3.86 -11.44
C PHE A 29 -2.48 -5.23 -11.02
N ALA A 30 -3.78 -5.45 -11.21
CA ALA A 30 -4.39 -6.74 -10.92
C ALA A 30 -4.04 -7.79 -11.98
N TYR A 31 -4.05 -7.40 -13.25
CA TYR A 31 -4.10 -8.36 -14.36
C TYR A 31 -3.03 -8.15 -15.44
N SER A 32 -1.99 -7.36 -15.19
CA SER A 32 -0.89 -7.17 -16.16
C SER A 32 -0.20 -8.49 -16.52
N ALA A 33 -0.11 -9.44 -15.59
CA ALA A 33 0.38 -10.79 -15.87
C ALA A 33 -0.49 -11.55 -16.89
N ARG A 34 -1.80 -11.25 -16.98
CA ARG A 34 -2.73 -11.87 -17.92
C ARG A 34 -2.80 -11.15 -19.26
N PHE A 35 -2.83 -9.82 -19.26
CA PHE A 35 -2.98 -8.99 -20.46
C PHE A 35 -1.64 -8.57 -21.08
N GLY A 36 -0.52 -8.89 -20.42
CA GLY A 36 0.83 -8.65 -20.91
C GLY A 36 1.14 -7.17 -21.14
N GLN A 37 2.04 -6.92 -22.09
CA GLN A 37 2.66 -5.62 -22.33
C GLN A 37 1.65 -4.52 -22.70
N ILE A 38 0.55 -4.85 -23.38
CA ILE A 38 -0.46 -3.87 -23.80
C ILE A 38 -1.06 -3.15 -22.59
N SER A 39 -1.35 -3.89 -21.51
CA SER A 39 -1.89 -3.30 -20.28
C SER A 39 -0.89 -2.36 -19.60
N ILE A 40 0.40 -2.71 -19.61
CA ILE A 40 1.49 -1.90 -19.08
C ILE A 40 1.66 -0.61 -19.90
N LEU A 41 1.58 -0.71 -21.23
CA LEU A 41 1.61 0.45 -22.12
C LEU A 41 0.41 1.38 -21.88
N ALA A 42 -0.79 0.83 -21.62
CA ALA A 42 -1.95 1.62 -21.26
C ALA A 42 -1.76 2.37 -19.93
N TYR A 43 -1.19 1.70 -18.91
CA TYR A 43 -0.81 2.32 -17.64
C TYR A 43 0.21 3.45 -17.85
N TYR A 44 1.25 3.24 -18.64
CA TYR A 44 2.20 4.30 -18.97
C TYR A 44 1.56 5.43 -19.77
N GLY A 45 0.66 5.11 -20.70
CA GLY A 45 -0.08 6.05 -21.52
C GLY A 45 -0.96 7.03 -20.72
N VAL A 46 -1.41 6.65 -19.51
CA VAL A 46 -2.17 7.55 -18.63
C VAL A 46 -1.33 8.34 -17.64
N TRP A 47 -0.02 8.12 -17.54
CA TRP A 47 0.81 8.87 -16.58
C TRP A 47 1.98 9.60 -17.24
N LEU A 48 2.76 8.94 -18.09
CA LEU A 48 3.97 9.53 -18.67
C LEU A 48 3.70 10.70 -19.63
N PRO A 49 2.64 10.71 -20.48
CA PRO A 49 2.37 11.85 -21.34
C PRO A 49 2.10 13.17 -20.60
N LEU A 50 1.74 13.12 -19.32
CA LEU A 50 1.57 14.33 -18.50
C LEU A 50 2.87 15.11 -18.31
N ILE A 51 4.03 14.45 -18.42
CA ILE A 51 5.34 15.10 -18.39
C ILE A 51 5.46 16.11 -19.55
N ALA A 52 4.98 15.74 -20.74
CA ALA A 52 4.99 16.63 -21.91
C ALA A 52 3.99 17.79 -21.79
N VAL A 53 2.98 17.69 -20.92
CA VAL A 53 2.04 18.78 -20.65
C VAL A 53 2.70 19.87 -19.79
N ASN A 54 3.34 19.47 -18.68
CA ASN A 54 4.09 20.40 -17.83
C ASN A 54 5.06 19.64 -16.90
N TYR A 55 6.28 19.41 -17.37
CA TYR A 55 7.30 18.66 -16.61
C TYR A 55 7.63 19.31 -15.26
N ARG A 56 7.60 20.64 -15.14
CA ARG A 56 7.91 21.35 -13.88
C ARG A 56 6.86 21.05 -12.81
N ARG A 57 5.57 21.05 -13.18
CA ARG A 57 4.48 20.71 -12.26
C ARG A 57 4.45 19.21 -11.95
N VAL A 58 4.73 18.38 -12.95
CA VAL A 58 4.56 16.91 -12.89
C VAL A 58 5.75 16.19 -12.26
N LEU A 59 6.97 16.67 -12.46
CA LEU A 59 8.17 16.10 -11.82
C LEU A 59 8.54 16.87 -10.55
N GLY A 60 8.20 18.16 -10.46
CA GLY A 60 8.47 18.99 -9.28
C GLY A 60 9.97 19.24 -9.06
N ASN A 61 10.35 19.53 -7.81
CA ASN A 61 11.76 19.69 -7.44
C ASN A 61 12.39 18.33 -7.16
N TYR A 62 13.29 17.89 -8.05
CA TYR A 62 13.92 16.57 -8.00
C TYR A 62 14.67 16.31 -6.68
N GLY A 63 15.39 17.31 -6.15
CA GLY A 63 16.25 17.12 -4.98
C GLY A 63 15.51 16.70 -3.71
N LEU A 64 14.29 17.21 -3.51
CA LEU A 64 13.48 16.91 -2.34
C LEU A 64 12.94 15.47 -2.35
N TYR A 65 12.74 14.89 -3.54
CA TYR A 65 12.18 13.55 -3.72
C TYR A 65 13.25 12.47 -3.90
N LEU A 66 14.54 12.82 -3.99
CA LEU A 66 15.64 11.86 -4.12
C LEU A 66 15.59 10.72 -3.08
N PRO A 67 15.30 10.97 -1.79
CA PRO A 67 15.24 9.89 -0.81
C PRO A 67 14.18 8.82 -1.11
N ILE A 68 13.10 9.18 -1.83
CA ILE A 68 12.06 8.23 -2.23
C ILE A 68 12.60 7.22 -3.25
N PHE A 69 13.57 7.62 -4.07
CA PHE A 69 14.19 6.74 -5.06
C PHE A 69 15.30 5.85 -4.49
N ALA A 70 15.68 5.98 -3.22
CA ALA A 70 16.81 5.26 -2.64
C ALA A 70 16.70 3.73 -2.84
N PHE A 71 15.54 3.15 -2.58
CA PHE A 71 15.31 1.71 -2.80
C PHE A 71 15.42 1.35 -4.29
N SER A 72 14.81 2.15 -5.19
CA SER A 72 14.92 1.91 -6.64
C SER A 72 16.33 2.09 -7.19
N ILE A 73 17.13 2.98 -6.60
CA ILE A 73 18.54 3.14 -6.99
C ILE A 73 19.29 1.88 -6.57
N LEU A 74 19.03 1.34 -5.37
CA LEU A 74 19.61 0.07 -4.94
C LEU A 74 19.22 -1.07 -5.89
N THR A 75 17.96 -1.17 -6.32
CA THR A 75 17.55 -2.23 -7.26
C THR A 75 18.27 -2.12 -8.61
N ILE A 76 18.51 -0.90 -9.11
CA ILE A 76 19.29 -0.67 -10.33
C ILE A 76 20.77 -1.02 -10.09
N LEU A 77 21.36 -0.59 -8.98
CA LEU A 77 22.75 -0.94 -8.66
C LEU A 77 22.93 -2.46 -8.54
N SER A 78 21.91 -3.17 -8.05
CA SER A 78 21.98 -4.62 -7.90
C SER A 78 22.17 -5.41 -9.19
N ILE A 79 22.02 -4.77 -10.35
CA ILE A 79 22.39 -5.35 -11.65
C ILE A 79 23.85 -5.84 -11.66
N PHE A 80 24.77 -5.14 -10.98
CA PHE A 80 26.21 -5.44 -11.04
C PHE A 80 26.63 -6.71 -10.30
N TRP A 81 25.83 -7.18 -9.33
CA TRP A 81 26.11 -8.39 -8.55
C TRP A 81 24.97 -9.42 -8.61
N SER A 82 23.98 -9.19 -9.46
CA SER A 82 22.79 -10.04 -9.57
C SER A 82 23.14 -11.45 -10.05
N ALA A 83 22.53 -12.45 -9.43
CA ALA A 83 22.55 -13.84 -9.90
C ALA A 83 21.79 -14.03 -11.24
N ALA A 84 20.91 -13.08 -11.60
CA ALA A 84 20.16 -13.08 -12.85
C ALA A 84 20.10 -11.66 -13.47
N PRO A 85 21.22 -11.11 -13.99
CA PRO A 85 21.29 -9.72 -14.43
C PRO A 85 20.21 -9.30 -15.45
N PRO A 86 19.84 -10.12 -16.46
CA PRO A 86 18.78 -9.75 -17.39
C PRO A 86 17.40 -9.54 -16.73
N VAL A 87 17.09 -10.36 -15.71
CA VAL A 87 15.84 -10.24 -14.93
C VAL A 87 15.88 -8.97 -14.09
N THR A 88 16.98 -8.74 -13.38
CA THR A 88 17.19 -7.56 -12.53
C THR A 88 17.17 -6.25 -13.30
N VAL A 89 17.79 -6.18 -14.50
CA VAL A 89 17.74 -4.99 -15.36
C VAL A 89 16.30 -4.65 -15.71
N ARG A 90 15.53 -5.62 -16.20
CA ARG A 90 14.13 -5.41 -16.58
C ARG A 90 13.31 -4.99 -15.36
N ALA A 91 13.40 -5.73 -14.27
CA ALA A 91 12.62 -5.50 -13.05
C ALA A 91 12.90 -4.13 -12.43
N SER A 92 14.16 -3.73 -12.33
CA SER A 92 14.56 -2.46 -11.72
C SER A 92 14.09 -1.25 -12.54
N LEU A 93 14.17 -1.30 -13.89
CA LEU A 93 13.65 -0.26 -14.77
C LEU A 93 12.13 -0.14 -14.73
N GLN A 94 11.42 -1.27 -14.66
CA GLN A 94 9.97 -1.29 -14.48
C GLN A 94 9.55 -0.71 -13.12
N TYR A 95 10.30 -1.03 -12.07
CA TYR A 95 10.04 -0.48 -10.73
C TYR A 95 10.30 1.03 -10.67
N PHE A 96 11.42 1.50 -11.25
CA PHE A 96 11.75 2.92 -11.34
C PHE A 96 10.66 3.72 -12.06
N SER A 97 10.25 3.27 -13.25
CA SER A 97 9.20 3.94 -14.02
C SER A 97 7.83 3.90 -13.32
N HIS A 98 7.50 2.81 -12.62
CA HIS A 98 6.32 2.70 -11.78
C HIS A 98 6.31 3.72 -10.63
N ILE A 99 7.45 3.94 -9.97
CA ILE A 99 7.60 5.01 -8.96
C ILE A 99 7.37 6.39 -9.57
N VAL A 100 7.93 6.66 -10.74
CA VAL A 100 7.70 7.91 -11.47
C VAL A 100 6.21 8.11 -11.70
N CYS A 101 5.50 7.11 -12.21
CA CYS A 101 4.05 7.18 -12.41
C CYS A 101 3.26 7.44 -11.10
N ALA A 102 3.63 6.80 -9.98
CA ALA A 102 3.03 7.07 -8.67
C ALA A 102 3.26 8.52 -8.19
N LEU A 103 4.47 9.05 -8.44
CA LEU A 103 4.83 10.43 -8.14
C LEU A 103 4.16 11.46 -9.05
N ILE A 104 3.83 11.10 -10.29
CA ILE A 104 2.98 11.90 -11.17
C ILE A 104 1.56 11.92 -10.61
N ALA A 105 1.01 10.73 -10.31
CA ALA A 105 -0.34 10.57 -9.80
C ALA A 105 -0.58 11.38 -8.52
N MET A 106 0.33 11.31 -7.54
CA MET A 106 0.17 12.09 -6.30
C MET A 106 0.10 13.61 -6.53
N ARG A 107 0.75 14.14 -7.57
CA ARG A 107 0.77 15.59 -7.88
C ARG A 107 -0.48 16.06 -8.58
N VAL A 108 -1.03 15.23 -9.47
CA VAL A 108 -2.16 15.61 -10.32
C VAL A 108 -3.50 15.12 -9.75
N VAL A 109 -3.51 14.17 -8.82
CA VAL A 109 -4.74 13.59 -8.29
C VAL A 109 -5.08 14.14 -6.89
N GLY A 110 -6.26 14.74 -6.78
CA GLY A 110 -6.87 15.13 -5.50
C GLY A 110 -7.48 13.93 -4.77
N ILE A 111 -7.58 14.00 -3.43
CA ILE A 111 -8.01 12.86 -2.59
C ILE A 111 -9.38 12.29 -2.96
N ARG A 112 -10.35 13.14 -3.33
CA ARG A 112 -11.69 12.68 -3.74
C ARG A 112 -11.64 11.89 -5.06
N SER A 113 -10.89 12.38 -6.04
CA SER A 113 -10.69 11.70 -7.33
C SER A 113 -9.90 10.41 -7.15
N PHE A 114 -8.88 10.42 -6.28
CA PHE A 114 -8.13 9.22 -5.91
C PHE A 114 -9.05 8.15 -5.31
N LEU A 115 -9.90 8.52 -4.33
CA LEU A 115 -10.79 7.57 -3.68
C LEU A 115 -11.84 7.02 -4.64
N ARG A 116 -12.47 7.88 -5.45
CA ARG A 116 -13.45 7.46 -6.46
C ARG A 116 -12.84 6.55 -7.52
N GLY A 117 -11.67 6.89 -8.04
CA GLY A 117 -10.94 6.04 -8.98
C GLY A 117 -10.54 4.71 -8.37
N SER A 118 -10.10 4.71 -7.10
CA SER A 118 -9.71 3.49 -6.38
C SER A 118 -10.92 2.58 -6.11
N MET A 119 -12.07 3.14 -5.75
CA MET A 119 -13.32 2.39 -5.58
C MET A 119 -13.80 1.78 -6.90
N ILE A 120 -13.81 2.56 -7.99
CA ILE A 120 -14.21 2.06 -9.32
C ILE A 120 -13.24 0.99 -9.80
N GLY A 121 -11.93 1.25 -9.71
CA GLY A 121 -10.89 0.29 -10.10
C GLY A 121 -10.99 -1.02 -9.31
N THR A 122 -11.17 -0.94 -7.99
CA THR A 122 -11.38 -2.11 -7.14
C THR A 122 -12.65 -2.85 -7.53
N GLY A 123 -13.77 -2.14 -7.73
CA GLY A 123 -15.02 -2.75 -8.16
C GLY A 123 -14.90 -3.49 -9.50
N ILE A 124 -14.23 -2.89 -10.49
CA ILE A 124 -13.96 -3.53 -11.78
C ILE A 124 -13.11 -4.79 -11.58
N VAL A 125 -12.06 -4.71 -10.77
CA VAL A 125 -11.19 -5.87 -10.49
C VAL A 125 -11.97 -7.01 -9.85
N LEU A 126 -12.78 -6.72 -8.83
CA LEU A 126 -13.59 -7.73 -8.13
C LEU A 126 -14.67 -8.32 -9.04
N ILE A 127 -15.40 -7.49 -9.80
CA ILE A 127 -16.40 -7.98 -10.78
C ILE A 127 -15.74 -8.86 -11.83
N TYR A 128 -14.60 -8.44 -12.39
CA TYR A 128 -13.86 -9.26 -13.35
C TYR A 128 -13.43 -10.60 -12.73
N SER A 129 -12.96 -10.58 -11.47
CA SER A 129 -12.62 -11.80 -10.74
C SER A 129 -13.83 -12.71 -10.53
N LEU A 130 -15.03 -12.19 -10.29
CA LEU A 130 -16.24 -13.01 -10.18
C LEU A 130 -16.69 -13.61 -11.51
N LEU A 131 -16.55 -12.87 -12.60
CA LEU A 131 -16.97 -13.30 -13.94
C LEU A 131 -16.00 -14.30 -14.58
N PHE A 132 -14.70 -14.15 -14.34
CA PHE A 132 -13.64 -14.89 -15.01
C PHE A 132 -12.70 -15.62 -14.05
N GLY A 133 -13.13 -15.78 -12.80
CA GLY A 133 -12.32 -16.38 -11.75
C GLY A 133 -12.30 -17.89 -11.77
N SER A 134 -11.28 -18.45 -11.11
CA SER A 134 -11.09 -19.89 -10.95
C SER A 134 -10.96 -20.28 -9.47
N TYR A 135 -11.13 -21.57 -9.20
CA TYR A 135 -10.82 -22.18 -7.91
C TYR A 135 -9.51 -22.95 -8.04
N PHE A 136 -8.61 -22.77 -7.08
CA PHE A 136 -7.36 -23.53 -7.02
C PHE A 136 -7.38 -24.46 -5.82
N LEU A 137 -6.85 -25.67 -6.01
CA LEU A 137 -6.56 -26.62 -4.97
C LEU A 137 -5.27 -26.20 -4.27
N ASP A 138 -5.31 -26.08 -2.96
CA ASP A 138 -4.11 -25.92 -2.13
C ASP A 138 -3.51 -27.31 -1.83
N PRO A 139 -2.32 -27.64 -2.35
CA PRO A 139 -1.75 -28.97 -2.21
C PRO A 139 -1.39 -29.34 -0.76
N LEU A 140 -1.26 -28.35 0.12
CA LEU A 140 -0.79 -28.57 1.50
C LEU A 140 -1.92 -28.97 2.45
N ASP A 141 -3.14 -28.46 2.24
CA ASP A 141 -4.30 -28.73 3.10
C ASP A 141 -5.49 -29.37 2.36
N GLY A 142 -5.43 -29.49 1.03
CA GLY A 142 -6.48 -30.08 0.21
C GLY A 142 -7.71 -29.20 0.00
N SER A 143 -7.67 -27.93 0.44
CA SER A 143 -8.79 -27.00 0.32
C SER A 143 -8.91 -26.44 -1.11
N PHE A 144 -10.16 -26.20 -1.53
CA PHE A 144 -10.46 -25.48 -2.78
C PHE A 144 -10.88 -24.05 -2.45
N SER A 145 -10.02 -23.09 -2.72
CA SER A 145 -10.33 -21.68 -2.49
C SER A 145 -10.60 -20.94 -3.80
N PHE A 146 -11.58 -20.03 -3.79
CA PHE A 146 -11.81 -19.13 -4.91
C PHE A 146 -10.68 -18.10 -5.00
N VAL A 147 -9.89 -18.16 -6.07
CA VAL A 147 -8.77 -17.22 -6.28
C VAL A 147 -9.16 -16.03 -7.15
N GLY A 148 -10.38 -16.01 -7.68
CA GLY A 148 -10.80 -15.02 -8.66
C GLY A 148 -9.95 -15.12 -9.93
N ALA A 149 -9.75 -14.00 -10.62
CA ALA A 149 -8.87 -13.95 -11.79
C ALA A 149 -7.40 -13.70 -11.41
N PHE A 150 -6.99 -14.09 -10.20
CA PHE A 150 -5.62 -13.98 -9.71
C PHE A 150 -4.90 -15.33 -9.73
N SER A 151 -3.62 -15.33 -9.37
CA SER A 151 -2.84 -16.55 -9.11
C SER A 151 -2.93 -17.02 -7.66
N SER A 152 -3.48 -16.19 -6.75
CA SER A 152 -3.54 -16.49 -5.32
C SER A 152 -4.79 -15.88 -4.67
N LYS A 153 -5.39 -16.63 -3.73
CA LYS A 153 -6.52 -16.18 -2.89
C LYS A 153 -6.22 -14.90 -2.12
N ASN A 154 -4.95 -14.68 -1.74
CA ASN A 154 -4.54 -13.51 -0.97
C ASN A 154 -4.47 -12.23 -1.81
N GLN A 155 -4.34 -12.33 -3.13
CA GLN A 155 -4.43 -11.18 -4.04
C GLN A 155 -5.89 -10.74 -4.20
N LEU A 156 -6.81 -11.68 -4.40
CA LEU A 156 -8.25 -11.38 -4.39
C LEU A 156 -8.66 -10.76 -3.04
N GLY A 157 -8.22 -11.38 -1.95
CA GLY A 157 -8.42 -10.88 -0.59
C GLY A 157 -7.88 -9.47 -0.41
N PHE A 158 -6.69 -9.14 -0.94
CA PHE A 158 -6.13 -7.79 -0.86
C PHE A 158 -7.00 -6.73 -1.53
N TYR A 159 -7.44 -6.98 -2.76
CA TYR A 159 -8.32 -6.05 -3.48
C TYR A 159 -9.66 -5.90 -2.77
N ALA A 160 -10.19 -6.98 -2.18
CA ALA A 160 -11.40 -6.91 -1.38
C ALA A 160 -11.19 -6.11 -0.08
N SER A 161 -10.05 -6.27 0.62
CA SER A 161 -9.68 -5.44 1.77
C SER A 161 -9.56 -3.96 1.40
N LEU A 162 -8.99 -3.63 0.24
CA LEU A 162 -8.96 -2.27 -0.29
C LEU A 162 -10.37 -1.75 -0.54
N GLY A 163 -11.26 -2.55 -1.12
CA GLY A 163 -12.65 -2.18 -1.36
C GLY A 163 -13.41 -1.85 -0.08
N VAL A 164 -13.30 -2.70 0.94
CA VAL A 164 -13.85 -2.43 2.29
C VAL A 164 -13.28 -1.13 2.87
N TYR A 165 -11.95 -0.95 2.82
CA TYR A 165 -11.30 0.22 3.38
C TYR A 165 -11.68 1.51 2.64
N PHE A 166 -11.79 1.49 1.31
CA PHE A 166 -12.19 2.66 0.54
C PHE A 166 -13.65 3.02 0.74
N SER A 167 -14.54 2.02 0.86
CA SER A 167 -15.94 2.25 1.24
C SER A 167 -16.05 2.87 2.63
N PHE A 168 -15.29 2.34 3.60
CA PHE A 168 -15.16 2.94 4.93
C PHE A 168 -14.66 4.39 4.85
N ALA A 169 -13.57 4.64 4.14
CA ALA A 169 -13.00 5.97 3.98
C ALA A 169 -13.99 6.96 3.34
N ALA A 170 -14.77 6.53 2.33
CA ALA A 170 -15.76 7.38 1.68
C ALA A 170 -16.88 7.83 2.64
N ILE A 171 -17.47 6.86 3.35
CA ILE A 171 -18.62 7.08 4.22
C ILE A 171 -18.21 7.76 5.53
N ILE A 172 -17.13 7.26 6.14
CA ILE A 172 -16.72 7.64 7.49
C ILE A 172 -15.77 8.85 7.41
N ILE A 173 -14.68 8.78 6.65
CA ILE A 173 -13.64 9.83 6.65
C ILE A 173 -14.04 11.03 5.78
N LEU A 174 -14.46 10.80 4.54
CA LEU A 174 -14.90 11.86 3.61
C LEU A 174 -16.34 12.31 3.83
N LYS A 175 -17.12 11.58 4.64
CA LYS A 175 -18.50 11.91 5.01
C LYS A 175 -19.41 12.08 3.79
N GLU A 176 -19.29 11.21 2.77
CA GLU A 176 -20.26 11.15 1.68
C GLU A 176 -21.66 10.83 2.26
N ARG A 177 -22.72 11.48 1.73
CA ARG A 177 -24.09 11.43 2.27
C ARG A 177 -25.13 11.16 1.18
N SER A 178 -26.31 10.70 1.59
CA SER A 178 -27.49 10.50 0.72
C SER A 178 -27.15 9.56 -0.44
N ILE A 179 -27.54 9.89 -1.68
CA ILE A 179 -27.31 9.08 -2.88
C ILE A 179 -25.83 8.74 -3.11
N TRP A 180 -24.90 9.57 -2.62
CA TRP A 180 -23.46 9.34 -2.73
C TRP A 180 -22.93 8.23 -1.81
N MET A 181 -23.78 7.68 -0.93
CA MET A 181 -23.48 6.49 -0.13
C MET A 181 -23.73 5.18 -0.88
N LEU A 182 -24.52 5.19 -1.96
CA LEU A 182 -24.84 3.96 -2.68
C LEU A 182 -23.59 3.30 -3.31
N PRO A 183 -22.70 4.02 -4.01
CA PRO A 183 -21.50 3.38 -4.57
C PRO A 183 -20.57 2.73 -3.53
N PRO A 184 -20.18 3.40 -2.42
CA PRO A 184 -19.35 2.74 -1.42
C PRO A 184 -20.09 1.61 -0.69
N ALA A 185 -21.41 1.69 -0.47
CA ALA A 185 -22.18 0.60 0.11
C ALA A 185 -22.18 -0.64 -0.81
N GLY A 186 -22.43 -0.45 -2.11
CA GLY A 186 -22.37 -1.53 -3.09
C GLY A 186 -20.99 -2.18 -3.18
N LEU A 187 -19.92 -1.37 -3.19
CA LEU A 187 -18.55 -1.89 -3.17
C LEU A 187 -18.24 -2.64 -1.86
N ALA A 188 -18.75 -2.18 -0.71
CA ALA A 188 -18.54 -2.85 0.57
C ALA A 188 -19.17 -4.25 0.57
N LEU A 189 -20.39 -4.39 0.04
CA LEU A 189 -21.05 -5.69 -0.09
C LEU A 189 -20.31 -6.62 -1.05
N LEU A 190 -19.92 -6.12 -2.22
CA LEU A 190 -19.12 -6.87 -3.19
C LEU A 190 -17.79 -7.35 -2.58
N SER A 191 -17.12 -6.47 -1.84
CA SER A 191 -15.85 -6.77 -1.19
C SER A 191 -16.02 -7.77 -0.05
N ALA A 192 -17.06 -7.64 0.77
CA ALA A 192 -17.37 -8.61 1.82
C ALA A 192 -17.65 -10.00 1.25
N TYR A 193 -18.41 -10.08 0.14
CA TYR A 193 -18.63 -11.34 -0.57
C TYR A 193 -17.33 -11.94 -1.11
N CYS A 194 -16.46 -11.13 -1.73
CA CYS A 194 -15.17 -11.63 -2.25
C CYS A 194 -14.23 -12.09 -1.12
N LEU A 195 -14.21 -11.39 0.02
CA LEU A 195 -13.45 -11.82 1.20
C LEU A 195 -13.93 -13.18 1.71
N PHE A 196 -15.26 -13.33 1.84
CA PHE A 196 -15.88 -14.59 2.22
C PHE A 196 -15.53 -15.72 1.24
N ALA A 197 -15.73 -15.49 -0.07
CA ALA A 197 -15.45 -16.49 -1.10
C ALA A 197 -13.95 -16.87 -1.18
N SER A 198 -13.04 -15.93 -0.93
CA SER A 198 -11.59 -16.18 -1.01
C SER A 198 -11.03 -16.99 0.15
N GLU A 199 -11.73 -17.08 1.27
CA GLU A 199 -11.25 -17.70 2.53
C GLU A 199 -9.86 -17.18 2.98
N SER A 200 -9.53 -15.93 2.62
CA SER A 200 -8.26 -15.29 2.95
C SER A 200 -8.31 -14.70 4.37
N ALA A 201 -8.05 -15.54 5.36
CA ALA A 201 -7.96 -15.15 6.78
C ALA A 201 -7.07 -13.90 7.00
N THR A 202 -5.90 -13.85 6.37
CA THR A 202 -4.98 -12.71 6.46
C THR A 202 -5.61 -11.41 5.97
N SER A 203 -6.37 -11.45 4.88
CA SER A 203 -7.03 -10.27 4.31
C SER A 203 -8.20 -9.78 5.18
N VAL A 204 -8.95 -10.70 5.78
CA VAL A 204 -10.04 -10.38 6.72
C VAL A 204 -9.47 -9.76 8.01
N ILE A 205 -8.46 -10.38 8.61
CA ILE A 205 -7.85 -9.91 9.86
C ILE A 205 -7.25 -8.51 9.68
N THR A 206 -6.46 -8.31 8.63
CA THR A 206 -5.79 -7.02 8.36
C THR A 206 -6.78 -5.89 8.08
N VAL A 207 -7.84 -6.13 7.29
CA VAL A 207 -8.83 -5.07 7.04
C VAL A 207 -9.64 -4.72 8.29
N MET A 208 -9.98 -5.72 9.11
CA MET A 208 -10.68 -5.49 10.38
C MET A 208 -9.82 -4.70 11.36
N ALA A 209 -8.52 -5.03 11.46
CA ALA A 209 -7.57 -4.30 12.28
C ALA A 209 -7.45 -2.83 11.83
N VAL A 210 -7.28 -2.58 10.53
CA VAL A 210 -7.15 -1.24 9.95
C VAL A 210 -8.43 -0.40 10.14
N VAL A 211 -9.62 -0.98 9.91
CA VAL A 211 -10.90 -0.28 10.12
C VAL A 211 -11.10 0.04 11.61
N GLY A 212 -10.84 -0.94 12.49
CA GLY A 212 -10.92 -0.76 13.95
C GLY A 212 -9.97 0.33 14.45
N ALA A 213 -8.70 0.27 14.05
CA ALA A 213 -7.70 1.27 14.39
C ALA A 213 -8.06 2.66 13.85
N SER A 214 -8.60 2.75 12.63
CA SER A 214 -9.07 4.02 12.05
C SER A 214 -10.25 4.61 12.82
N LEU A 215 -11.17 3.79 13.32
CA LEU A 215 -12.29 4.21 14.17
C LEU A 215 -11.80 4.71 15.54
N VAL A 216 -10.92 3.95 16.19
CA VAL A 216 -10.31 4.33 17.47
C VAL A 216 -9.55 5.65 17.32
N LEU A 217 -8.71 5.77 16.30
CA LEU A 217 -7.93 6.97 16.06
C LEU A 217 -8.85 8.17 15.79
N ARG A 218 -9.93 7.98 15.04
CA ARG A 218 -10.94 9.03 14.84
C ARG A 218 -11.57 9.48 16.15
N ALA A 219 -11.89 8.56 17.06
CA ALA A 219 -12.41 8.90 18.39
C ALA A 219 -11.38 9.68 19.21
N VAL A 220 -10.11 9.24 19.21
CA VAL A 220 -9.00 9.91 19.91
C VAL A 220 -8.80 11.34 19.40
N ILE A 221 -8.95 11.58 18.10
CA ILE A 221 -8.76 12.89 17.49
C ILE A 221 -9.84 13.91 17.92
N LEU A 222 -11.00 13.46 18.41
CA LEU A 222 -12.00 14.35 19.01
C LEU A 222 -11.53 14.96 20.33
N LEU A 223 -10.52 14.38 20.97
CA LEU A 223 -9.95 14.85 22.22
C LEU A 223 -8.95 16.00 22.00
N SER A 224 -8.61 16.72 23.06
CA SER A 224 -7.65 17.82 23.01
C SER A 224 -6.24 17.32 22.61
N PRO A 225 -5.41 18.12 21.91
CA PRO A 225 -4.10 17.68 21.39
C PRO A 225 -3.15 17.03 22.40
N ARG A 226 -3.10 17.53 23.65
CA ARG A 226 -2.26 16.95 24.72
C ARG A 226 -2.66 15.51 25.04
N HIS A 227 -3.95 15.25 25.21
CA HIS A 227 -4.49 13.92 25.48
C HIS A 227 -4.31 12.96 24.28
N ARG A 228 -4.30 13.44 23.03
CA ARG A 228 -4.12 12.59 21.83
C ARG A 228 -2.80 11.84 21.85
N ILE A 229 -1.70 12.54 22.10
CA ILE A 229 -0.36 11.94 22.06
C ILE A 229 -0.23 10.90 23.17
N VAL A 230 -0.66 11.25 24.39
CA VAL A 230 -0.63 10.34 25.53
C VAL A 230 -1.46 9.08 25.25
N LEU A 231 -2.67 9.22 24.73
CA LEU A 231 -3.55 8.08 24.44
C LEU A 231 -3.04 7.21 23.28
N VAL A 232 -2.44 7.80 22.25
CA VAL A 232 -1.82 7.03 21.18
C VAL A 232 -0.60 6.27 21.69
N VAL A 233 0.29 6.92 22.45
CA VAL A 233 1.47 6.26 23.02
C VAL A 233 1.05 5.16 23.99
N ALA A 234 0.13 5.43 24.91
CA ALA A 234 -0.41 4.44 25.82
C ALA A 234 -1.11 3.30 25.06
N GLY A 235 -1.89 3.62 24.03
CA GLY A 235 -2.56 2.62 23.18
C GLY A 235 -1.58 1.73 22.42
N VAL A 236 -0.47 2.27 21.92
CA VAL A 236 0.59 1.48 21.28
C VAL A 236 1.29 0.58 22.29
N VAL A 237 1.61 1.09 23.48
CA VAL A 237 2.28 0.30 24.53
C VAL A 237 1.36 -0.80 25.06
N LEU A 238 0.14 -0.45 25.48
CA LEU A 238 -0.84 -1.41 26.00
C LEU A 238 -1.32 -2.38 24.92
N GLY A 239 -1.52 -1.90 23.70
CA GLY A 239 -1.86 -2.73 22.54
C GLY A 239 -0.74 -3.70 22.19
N GLY A 240 0.52 -3.26 22.26
CA GLY A 240 1.69 -4.11 22.07
C GLY A 240 1.82 -5.18 23.16
N LEU A 241 1.66 -4.81 24.43
CA LEU A 241 1.65 -5.75 25.55
C LEU A 241 0.48 -6.74 25.45
N GLY A 242 -0.71 -6.25 25.09
CA GLY A 242 -1.89 -7.08 24.88
C GLY A 242 -1.72 -8.05 23.72
N ALA A 243 -1.16 -7.61 22.59
CA ALA A 243 -0.84 -8.47 21.46
C ALA A 243 0.21 -9.52 21.83
N ALA A 244 1.27 -9.15 22.56
CA ALA A 244 2.28 -10.09 23.04
C ALA A 244 1.69 -11.13 24.00
N ALA A 245 0.87 -10.69 24.97
CA ALA A 245 0.16 -11.59 25.89
C ALA A 245 -0.82 -12.51 25.14
N PHE A 246 -1.52 -11.99 24.14
CA PHE A 246 -2.43 -12.76 23.29
C PHE A 246 -1.69 -13.83 22.48
N VAL A 247 -0.56 -13.49 21.87
CA VAL A 247 0.30 -14.44 21.15
C VAL A 247 0.83 -15.50 22.11
N TYR A 248 1.35 -15.11 23.28
CA TYR A 248 1.88 -16.04 24.29
C TYR A 248 0.80 -17.00 24.81
N ALA A 249 -0.45 -16.56 24.92
CA ALA A 249 -1.58 -17.37 25.36
C ALA A 249 -2.15 -18.29 24.26
N GLY A 250 -1.50 -18.43 23.11
CA GLY A 250 -2.01 -19.25 21.99
C GLY A 250 -3.14 -18.58 21.20
N GLY A 251 -3.32 -17.27 21.33
CA GLY A 251 -4.37 -16.52 20.64
C GLY A 251 -4.25 -16.57 19.11
N VAL A 252 -3.03 -16.76 18.59
CA VAL A 252 -2.80 -16.97 17.14
C VAL A 252 -3.47 -18.26 16.68
N ASP A 253 -3.32 -19.37 17.41
CA ASP A 253 -3.98 -20.64 17.09
C ASP A 253 -5.51 -20.52 17.17
N LEU A 254 -6.04 -19.76 18.13
CA LEU A 254 -7.48 -19.51 18.25
C LEU A 254 -8.05 -18.76 17.04
N ILE A 255 -7.38 -17.69 16.61
CA ILE A 255 -7.83 -16.91 15.44
C ILE A 255 -7.71 -17.77 14.18
N LEU A 256 -6.57 -18.43 13.97
CA LEU A 256 -6.34 -19.23 12.77
C LEU A 256 -7.27 -20.45 12.72
N GLY A 257 -7.51 -21.10 13.86
CA GLY A 257 -8.46 -22.20 13.99
C GLY A 257 -9.89 -21.81 13.63
N ALA A 258 -10.31 -20.56 13.89
CA ALA A 258 -11.61 -20.05 13.45
C ALA A 258 -11.74 -19.95 11.92
N PHE A 259 -10.61 -19.91 11.19
CA PHE A 259 -10.54 -20.01 9.74
C PHE A 259 -10.13 -21.40 9.24
N GLY A 260 -10.10 -22.41 10.12
CA GLY A 260 -9.67 -23.76 9.79
C GLY A 260 -8.18 -23.88 9.46
N LYS A 261 -7.35 -22.95 9.93
CA LYS A 261 -5.90 -22.91 9.66
C LYS A 261 -5.06 -23.26 10.89
N ASP A 262 -3.89 -23.80 10.63
CA ASP A 262 -2.87 -24.08 11.63
C ASP A 262 -1.92 -22.87 11.82
N SER A 263 -1.19 -22.84 12.94
CA SER A 263 -0.18 -21.81 13.22
C SER A 263 1.00 -21.81 12.28
N THR A 264 1.18 -22.87 11.47
CA THR A 264 2.23 -22.89 10.45
C THR A 264 1.94 -21.93 9.29
N LEU A 265 0.70 -21.39 9.23
CA LEU A 265 0.19 -20.56 8.15
C LEU A 265 0.43 -21.24 6.80
N THR A 266 0.00 -22.50 6.65
CA THR A 266 0.19 -23.32 5.44
C THR A 266 1.66 -23.51 5.07
N GLY A 267 2.50 -23.95 6.01
CA GLY A 267 3.92 -24.26 5.75
C GLY A 267 4.86 -23.05 5.64
N ARG A 268 4.37 -21.82 5.84
CA ARG A 268 5.18 -20.59 5.75
C ARG A 268 6.30 -20.51 6.78
N THR A 269 6.13 -21.13 7.95
CA THR A 269 7.19 -21.11 8.98
C THR A 269 8.48 -21.76 8.48
N TYR A 270 8.39 -22.91 7.81
CA TYR A 270 9.54 -23.56 7.18
C TYR A 270 10.09 -22.71 6.03
N LEU A 271 9.22 -22.21 5.15
CA LEU A 271 9.62 -21.35 4.02
C LEU A 271 10.40 -20.10 4.49
N TRP A 272 9.97 -19.49 5.61
CA TRP A 272 10.64 -18.33 6.21
C TRP A 272 12.00 -18.67 6.80
N GLN A 273 12.17 -19.84 7.41
CA GLN A 273 13.48 -20.31 7.86
C GLN A 273 14.45 -20.45 6.69
N GLN A 274 13.98 -21.02 5.56
CA GLN A 274 14.78 -21.11 4.34
C GLN A 274 15.14 -19.74 3.77
N GLY A 275 14.18 -18.79 3.76
CA GLY A 275 14.45 -17.42 3.34
C GLY A 275 15.43 -16.68 4.24
N ILE A 276 15.36 -16.87 5.57
CA ILE A 276 16.33 -16.30 6.51
C ILE A 276 17.72 -16.90 6.27
N ALA A 277 17.83 -18.22 6.08
CA ALA A 277 19.10 -18.87 5.75
C ALA A 277 19.70 -18.33 4.44
N ALA A 278 18.88 -18.15 3.40
CA ALA A 278 19.31 -17.55 2.14
C ALA A 278 19.77 -16.09 2.31
N ALA A 279 19.06 -15.30 3.12
CA ALA A 279 19.46 -13.94 3.43
C ALA A 279 20.80 -13.88 4.19
N LEU A 280 21.04 -14.82 5.12
CA LEU A 280 22.31 -14.92 5.86
C LEU A 280 23.49 -15.32 4.97
N ALA A 281 23.24 -16.01 3.86
CA ALA A 281 24.29 -16.35 2.89
C ALA A 281 24.79 -15.11 2.11
N ASN A 282 23.92 -14.11 1.88
CA ASN A 282 24.26 -12.85 1.18
C ASN A 282 23.76 -11.61 1.96
N PRO A 283 24.27 -11.35 3.17
CA PRO A 283 23.59 -10.52 4.16
C PRO A 283 23.58 -9.02 3.83
N ILE A 284 24.59 -8.52 3.11
CA ILE A 284 24.74 -7.08 2.87
C ILE A 284 23.92 -6.61 1.68
N PHE A 285 24.10 -7.25 0.52
CA PHE A 285 23.55 -6.81 -0.77
C PHE A 285 22.53 -7.77 -1.38
N GLY A 286 22.30 -8.94 -0.76
CA GLY A 286 21.44 -9.97 -1.31
C GLY A 286 21.96 -10.56 -2.62
N VAL A 287 21.12 -11.34 -3.29
CA VAL A 287 21.46 -12.01 -4.56
C VAL A 287 21.15 -11.17 -5.81
N GLY A 288 20.58 -9.99 -5.64
CA GLY A 288 20.09 -9.13 -6.74
C GLY A 288 18.57 -9.03 -6.76
N TYR A 289 18.04 -7.85 -7.10
CA TYR A 289 16.60 -7.61 -7.14
C TYR A 289 15.91 -8.51 -8.17
N GLN A 290 14.88 -9.25 -7.74
CA GLN A 290 14.19 -10.30 -8.50
C GLN A 290 15.11 -11.40 -9.07
N ALA A 291 16.26 -11.65 -8.45
CA ALA A 291 17.22 -12.65 -8.92
C ALA A 291 17.10 -14.02 -8.22
N TYR A 292 16.31 -14.12 -7.14
CA TYR A 292 16.21 -15.35 -6.37
C TYR A 292 15.27 -16.37 -7.02
N TRP A 293 14.02 -15.98 -7.30
CA TRP A 293 12.99 -16.85 -7.91
C TRP A 293 13.12 -16.94 -9.44
N VAL A 294 14.25 -17.47 -9.91
CA VAL A 294 14.57 -17.62 -11.34
C VAL A 294 14.91 -19.08 -11.65
N GLN A 295 14.40 -19.58 -12.77
CA GLN A 295 14.70 -20.94 -13.23
C GLN A 295 16.21 -21.13 -13.42
N GLY A 296 16.72 -22.24 -12.87
CA GLY A 296 18.14 -22.56 -12.81
C GLY A 296 18.87 -22.05 -11.56
N PHE A 297 18.23 -21.26 -10.69
CA PHE A 297 18.80 -20.92 -9.38
C PHE A 297 18.55 -22.07 -8.40
N SER A 298 19.61 -22.70 -7.87
CA SER A 298 19.53 -23.99 -7.17
C SER A 298 18.54 -23.99 -5.99
N GLU A 299 18.57 -22.95 -5.16
CA GLU A 299 17.67 -22.86 -4.01
C GLU A 299 16.22 -22.61 -4.40
N ALA A 300 15.97 -21.93 -5.53
CA ALA A 300 14.61 -21.75 -6.03
C ALA A 300 14.05 -23.04 -6.61
N GLU A 301 14.85 -23.79 -7.40
CA GLU A 301 14.45 -25.11 -7.92
C GLU A 301 14.13 -26.08 -6.78
N ARG A 302 15.00 -26.16 -5.75
CA ARG A 302 14.75 -26.99 -4.56
C ARG A 302 13.44 -26.62 -3.87
N LEU A 303 13.20 -25.33 -3.63
CA LEU A 303 11.98 -24.89 -2.95
C LEU A 303 10.72 -25.08 -3.80
N TRP A 304 10.79 -24.92 -5.12
CA TRP A 304 9.66 -25.25 -5.99
C TRP A 304 9.32 -26.73 -5.95
N ASP A 305 10.31 -27.61 -5.91
CA ASP A 305 10.10 -29.05 -5.79
C ASP A 305 9.51 -29.42 -4.42
N GLU A 306 10.07 -28.88 -3.32
CA GLU A 306 9.59 -29.14 -1.95
C GLU A 306 8.15 -28.66 -1.72
N PHE A 307 7.73 -27.57 -2.38
CA PHE A 307 6.38 -27.01 -2.26
C PHE A 307 5.45 -27.42 -3.41
N TYR A 308 5.84 -28.39 -4.23
CA TYR A 308 5.03 -28.92 -5.33
C TYR A 308 4.55 -27.84 -6.32
N ILE A 309 5.45 -26.96 -6.75
CA ILE A 309 5.19 -25.86 -7.69
C ILE A 309 5.73 -26.23 -9.08
N PRO A 310 5.00 -27.01 -9.90
CA PRO A 310 5.49 -27.52 -11.18
C PRO A 310 5.75 -26.41 -12.22
N THR A 311 5.10 -25.26 -12.05
CA THR A 311 5.27 -24.10 -12.94
C THR A 311 6.63 -23.43 -12.77
N ARG A 312 7.32 -23.65 -11.64
CA ARG A 312 8.59 -23.00 -11.30
C ARG A 312 8.55 -21.48 -11.51
N ALA A 313 7.43 -20.88 -11.07
CA ALA A 313 7.12 -19.47 -11.23
C ALA A 313 5.99 -19.07 -10.26
N GLY A 314 5.86 -17.78 -9.97
CA GLY A 314 4.76 -17.23 -9.17
C GLY A 314 4.80 -17.60 -7.68
N PHE A 315 5.99 -17.94 -7.18
CA PHE A 315 6.24 -18.32 -5.79
C PHE A 315 7.13 -17.28 -5.09
N HIS A 316 6.95 -17.14 -3.78
CA HIS A 316 7.65 -16.14 -2.98
C HIS A 316 7.57 -16.47 -1.48
N PHE A 317 8.37 -15.80 -0.65
CA PHE A 317 8.39 -16.04 0.79
C PHE A 317 7.11 -15.60 1.52
N HIS A 318 6.17 -14.91 0.86
CA HIS A 318 4.96 -14.37 1.48
C HIS A 318 5.27 -13.49 2.70
N ASN A 319 6.45 -12.85 2.71
CA ASN A 319 6.87 -11.94 3.75
C ASN A 319 7.80 -10.95 3.08
N THR A 320 7.36 -9.70 2.98
CA THR A 320 8.10 -8.66 2.26
C THR A 320 9.49 -8.45 2.86
N PHE A 321 9.63 -8.56 4.18
CA PHE A 321 10.92 -8.33 4.85
C PHE A 321 11.94 -9.42 4.52
N ILE A 322 11.52 -10.69 4.55
CA ILE A 322 12.37 -11.83 4.18
C ILE A 322 12.72 -11.75 2.70
N GLU A 323 11.72 -11.55 1.83
CA GLU A 323 11.93 -11.40 0.37
C GLU A 323 12.94 -10.30 0.06
N THR A 324 12.78 -9.14 0.69
CA THR A 324 13.69 -7.99 0.51
C THR A 324 15.11 -8.30 1.02
N ALA A 325 15.23 -8.96 2.16
CA ALA A 325 16.53 -9.33 2.73
C ALA A 325 17.28 -10.32 1.84
N VAL A 326 16.57 -11.29 1.24
CA VAL A 326 17.15 -12.26 0.29
C VAL A 326 17.62 -11.55 -0.98
N GLU A 327 16.77 -10.72 -1.58
CA GLU A 327 17.07 -10.11 -2.87
C GLU A 327 18.05 -8.93 -2.80
N THR A 328 17.97 -8.11 -1.74
CA THR A 328 18.69 -6.82 -1.66
C THR A 328 19.49 -6.63 -0.36
N GLY A 329 19.52 -7.65 0.50
CA GLY A 329 20.27 -7.65 1.75
C GLY A 329 19.71 -6.69 2.80
N ILE A 330 20.48 -6.52 3.88
CA ILE A 330 20.13 -5.62 4.99
C ILE A 330 19.97 -4.17 4.54
N ILE A 331 20.71 -3.74 3.51
CA ILE A 331 20.62 -2.38 2.98
C ILE A 331 19.22 -2.12 2.42
N GLY A 332 18.72 -3.02 1.56
CA GLY A 332 17.38 -2.89 1.02
C GLY A 332 16.30 -3.04 2.09
N LEU A 333 16.50 -3.95 3.05
CA LEU A 333 15.58 -4.10 4.19
C LEU A 333 15.45 -2.81 5.02
N VAL A 334 16.58 -2.16 5.35
CA VAL A 334 16.58 -0.89 6.09
C VAL A 334 15.85 0.21 5.30
N LEU A 335 16.09 0.30 3.98
CA LEU A 335 15.41 1.28 3.13
C LEU A 335 13.89 1.02 3.07
N LEU A 336 13.47 -0.24 2.93
CA LEU A 336 12.06 -0.63 2.95
C LEU A 336 11.39 -0.26 4.28
N VAL A 337 12.00 -0.66 5.41
CA VAL A 337 11.48 -0.37 6.75
C VAL A 337 11.39 1.15 6.94
N ALA A 338 12.40 1.91 6.53
CA ALA A 338 12.36 3.37 6.58
C ALA A 338 11.19 3.95 5.77
N MET A 339 10.94 3.46 4.55
CA MET A 339 9.80 3.88 3.73
C MET A 339 8.46 3.60 4.41
N LEU A 340 8.27 2.37 4.93
CA LEU A 340 7.05 1.97 5.64
C LEU A 340 6.82 2.81 6.90
N VAL A 341 7.86 2.99 7.72
CA VAL A 341 7.80 3.81 8.94
C VAL A 341 7.50 5.27 8.60
N VAL A 342 8.14 5.85 7.58
CA VAL A 342 7.88 7.22 7.15
C VAL A 342 6.44 7.37 6.65
N ALA A 343 5.91 6.42 5.88
CA ALA A 343 4.53 6.43 5.42
C ALA A 343 3.53 6.37 6.59
N LEU A 344 3.73 5.42 7.51
CA LEU A 344 2.82 5.22 8.65
C LEU A 344 2.89 6.38 9.65
N ILE A 345 4.08 6.64 10.19
CA ILE A 345 4.29 7.65 11.24
C ILE A 345 4.11 9.05 10.68
N GLY A 346 4.48 9.31 9.42
CA GLY A 346 4.27 10.59 8.76
C GLY A 346 2.79 10.96 8.66
N ASN A 347 1.95 10.02 8.22
CA ASN A 347 0.50 10.25 8.13
C ASN A 347 -0.17 10.30 9.51
N LEU A 348 0.29 9.48 10.46
CA LEU A 348 -0.17 9.56 11.86
C LEU A 348 0.13 10.94 12.47
N LYS A 349 1.37 11.43 12.37
CA LYS A 349 1.77 12.76 12.84
C LYS A 349 0.92 13.85 12.20
N ARG A 350 0.68 13.77 10.89
CA ARG A 350 -0.18 14.72 10.16
C ARG A 350 -1.58 14.76 10.74
N LEU A 351 -2.15 13.61 11.08
CA LEU A 351 -3.50 13.49 11.62
C LEU A 351 -3.59 13.98 13.08
N LEU A 352 -2.56 13.72 13.89
CA LEU A 352 -2.48 14.21 15.27
C LEU A 352 -2.37 15.73 15.35
N VAL A 353 -1.62 16.35 14.42
CA VAL A 353 -1.46 17.80 14.32
C VAL A 353 -2.71 18.46 13.71
N ASN A 354 -3.22 17.93 12.60
CA ASN A 354 -4.42 18.45 11.94
C ASN A 354 -5.53 17.39 11.86
N ALA A 355 -6.37 17.40 12.89
CA ALA A 355 -7.54 16.55 13.05
C ALA A 355 -8.57 16.62 11.90
N ARG A 356 -8.58 17.73 11.15
CA ARG A 356 -9.56 18.00 10.09
C ARG A 356 -9.03 17.64 8.70
N ASP A 357 -7.91 16.93 8.62
CA ASP A 357 -7.29 16.55 7.35
C ASP A 357 -7.75 15.15 6.91
N PRO A 358 -8.81 15.03 6.08
CA PRO A 358 -9.33 13.72 5.69
C PRO A 358 -8.34 12.92 4.85
N GLU A 359 -7.47 13.58 4.07
CA GLU A 359 -6.45 12.89 3.28
C GLU A 359 -5.44 12.20 4.20
N ALA A 360 -5.05 12.83 5.31
CA ALA A 360 -4.19 12.17 6.31
C ALA A 360 -4.82 10.89 6.87
N GLY A 361 -6.14 10.91 7.14
CA GLY A 361 -6.86 9.75 7.67
C GLY A 361 -6.91 8.59 6.68
N VAL A 362 -7.19 8.87 5.40
CA VAL A 362 -7.19 7.84 4.34
C VAL A 362 -5.79 7.26 4.14
N LEU A 363 -4.78 8.12 4.03
CA LEU A 363 -3.40 7.64 3.79
C LEU A 363 -2.83 6.92 5.01
N PHE A 364 -3.24 7.27 6.24
CA PHE A 364 -2.83 6.55 7.44
C PHE A 364 -3.34 5.10 7.43
N GLY A 365 -4.63 4.86 7.17
CA GLY A 365 -5.13 3.48 7.17
C GLY A 365 -4.63 2.66 5.98
N LEU A 366 -4.35 3.30 4.82
CA LEU A 366 -3.62 2.62 3.75
C LEU A 366 -2.20 2.23 4.16
N ALA A 367 -1.45 3.14 4.80
CA ALA A 367 -0.11 2.83 5.29
C ALA A 367 -0.13 1.69 6.32
N MET A 368 -1.11 1.69 7.21
CA MET A 368 -1.34 0.63 8.19
C MET A 368 -1.62 -0.71 7.51
N LEU A 369 -2.54 -0.74 6.54
CA LEU A 369 -2.85 -1.94 5.76
C LEU A 369 -1.61 -2.51 5.07
N LEU A 370 -0.79 -1.66 4.43
CA LEU A 370 0.43 -2.11 3.77
C LEU A 370 1.49 -2.63 4.75
N VAL A 371 1.63 -1.99 5.93
CA VAL A 371 2.56 -2.44 6.97
C VAL A 371 2.15 -3.80 7.52
N GLU A 372 0.88 -3.99 7.87
CA GLU A 372 0.37 -5.26 8.38
C GLU A 372 0.52 -6.38 7.35
N ARG A 373 0.17 -6.10 6.10
CA ARG A 373 0.29 -7.07 5.01
C ARG A 373 1.73 -7.41 4.66
N ALA A 374 2.69 -6.50 4.86
CA ALA A 374 4.10 -6.76 4.57
C ALA A 374 4.68 -7.95 5.35
N PHE A 375 4.07 -8.33 6.49
CA PHE A 375 4.46 -9.53 7.25
C PHE A 375 3.99 -10.84 6.63
N VAL A 376 2.97 -10.81 5.77
CA VAL A 376 2.26 -12.00 5.29
C VAL A 376 2.05 -12.06 3.78
N GLU A 377 2.43 -11.01 3.05
CA GLU A 377 2.44 -10.94 1.59
C GLU A 377 3.54 -9.99 1.08
N ILE A 378 3.75 -9.97 -0.24
CA ILE A 378 4.77 -9.19 -0.95
C ILE A 378 4.16 -8.12 -1.87
N ASP A 379 3.31 -7.25 -1.32
CA ASP A 379 2.46 -6.33 -2.09
C ASP A 379 3.14 -5.00 -2.51
N ILE A 380 4.36 -4.72 -2.03
CA ILE A 380 4.95 -3.35 -2.05
C ILE A 380 6.31 -3.21 -2.74
N ILE A 381 6.99 -4.32 -3.02
CA ILE A 381 8.36 -4.27 -3.55
C ILE A 381 8.45 -4.46 -5.05
N PHE A 382 7.39 -4.90 -5.74
CA PHE A 382 7.42 -5.12 -7.19
C PHE A 382 6.72 -4.03 -8.00
N ALA A 383 7.11 -3.94 -9.27
CA ALA A 383 6.49 -3.04 -10.24
C ALA A 383 5.07 -3.51 -10.55
N TYR A 384 4.21 -2.56 -10.94
CA TYR A 384 2.82 -2.84 -11.32
C TYR A 384 2.00 -3.54 -10.23
N GLN A 385 2.37 -3.38 -8.97
CA GLN A 385 1.53 -3.76 -7.84
C GLN A 385 0.83 -2.52 -7.28
N ILE A 386 -0.41 -2.72 -6.80
CA ILE A 386 -1.15 -1.62 -6.20
C ILE A 386 -0.50 -1.17 -4.89
N GLY A 387 0.05 -2.07 -4.07
CA GLY A 387 0.67 -1.71 -2.81
C GLY A 387 1.90 -0.82 -3.00
N SER A 388 2.78 -1.13 -3.95
CA SER A 388 3.94 -0.28 -4.27
C SER A 388 3.48 1.08 -4.79
N PHE A 389 2.49 1.14 -5.68
CA PHE A 389 1.94 2.41 -6.17
C PHE A 389 1.39 3.29 -5.03
N LEU A 390 0.63 2.69 -4.12
CA LEU A 390 0.05 3.37 -2.96
C LEU A 390 1.14 3.87 -1.99
N LEU A 391 2.17 3.07 -1.72
CA LEU A 391 3.29 3.44 -0.87
C LEU A 391 3.98 4.71 -1.40
N TYR A 392 4.38 4.70 -2.67
CA TYR A 392 5.06 5.85 -3.27
C TYR A 392 4.15 7.06 -3.44
N PHE A 393 2.85 6.87 -3.68
CA PHE A 393 1.87 7.95 -3.65
C PHE A 393 1.84 8.63 -2.27
N MET A 394 1.81 7.85 -1.18
CA MET A 394 1.80 8.36 0.19
C MET A 394 3.09 9.11 0.56
N LEU A 395 4.24 8.51 0.25
CA LEU A 395 5.55 9.15 0.48
C LEU A 395 5.65 10.48 -0.28
N GLY A 396 5.20 10.51 -1.53
CA GLY A 396 5.17 11.72 -2.34
C GLY A 396 4.31 12.83 -1.74
N LYS A 397 3.11 12.50 -1.21
CA LYS A 397 2.22 13.46 -0.52
C LYS A 397 2.85 14.04 0.75
N LEU A 398 3.55 13.21 1.54
CA LEU A 398 4.26 13.66 2.75
C LEU A 398 5.38 14.65 2.41
N VAL A 399 6.14 14.39 1.35
CA VAL A 399 7.21 15.26 0.89
C VAL A 399 6.66 16.57 0.32
N GLN A 400 5.62 16.53 -0.53
CA GLN A 400 5.03 17.71 -1.15
C GLN A 400 4.57 18.75 -0.11
N ARG A 401 3.99 18.29 1.00
CA ARG A 401 3.53 19.19 2.05
C ARG A 401 4.63 19.87 2.83
N ARG A 402 5.78 19.20 3.04
CA ARG A 402 6.95 19.84 3.67
C ARG A 402 7.51 20.99 2.83
N ALA A 403 7.29 20.95 1.52
CA ALA A 403 7.76 21.96 0.58
C ALA A 403 6.91 23.23 0.53
N ILE A 404 5.64 23.18 0.95
CA ILE A 404 4.75 24.35 0.98
C ILE A 404 5.00 25.08 2.31
N PRO A 405 5.58 26.29 2.30
CA PRO A 405 5.74 27.06 3.52
C PRO A 405 4.35 27.28 4.12
N VAL A 406 4.16 26.87 5.38
CA VAL A 406 2.99 27.30 6.14
C VAL A 406 3.13 28.81 6.23
N THR A 407 2.38 29.55 5.40
CA THR A 407 2.14 30.96 5.63
C THR A 407 1.62 31.04 7.06
N ARG A 408 2.44 31.60 7.97
CA ARG A 408 2.02 31.94 9.33
C ARG A 408 0.82 32.86 9.17
N SER A 409 -0.39 32.30 9.18
CA SER A 409 -1.58 33.08 9.42
C SER A 409 -1.36 33.73 10.77
N SER A 410 -1.44 35.05 10.76
CA SER A 410 -1.25 35.94 11.89
C SER A 410 -1.79 35.33 13.18
N VAL A 411 -0.89 35.13 14.15
CA VAL A 411 -1.27 35.00 15.55
C VAL A 411 -1.93 36.31 15.92
N VAL A 412 -3.25 36.39 15.76
CA VAL A 412 -4.07 37.40 16.42
C VAL A 412 -3.89 37.12 17.91
N ARG A 413 -3.08 37.95 18.58
CA ARG A 413 -2.99 37.99 20.04
C ARG A 413 -4.37 38.32 20.59
N TYR A 414 -5.13 37.29 20.94
CA TYR A 414 -6.24 37.38 21.88
C TYR A 414 -5.65 37.45 23.29
N TYR A 415 -5.18 38.62 23.68
CA TYR A 415 -5.13 39.04 25.08
C TYR A 415 -5.63 40.48 25.10
N GLY A 416 -6.94 40.61 25.27
CA GLY A 416 -7.51 41.81 25.84
C GLY A 416 -7.61 41.56 27.34
N ASP A 417 -6.88 42.33 28.12
CA ASP A 417 -7.25 42.67 29.48
C ASP A 417 -7.21 44.19 29.56
N GLY A 418 -8.38 44.78 29.72
CA GLY A 418 -8.55 46.20 29.96
C GLY A 418 -8.27 46.57 31.41
N THR A 419 -7.73 47.77 31.59
CA THR A 419 -7.79 48.71 32.74
C THR A 419 -6.70 49.75 32.44
N SER A 420 -6.82 51.07 32.66
CA SER A 420 -7.79 51.92 33.32
C SER A 420 -7.68 53.33 32.75
N SER A 421 -8.71 54.14 32.99
CA SER A 421 -8.72 55.60 32.85
C SER A 421 -7.53 56.32 33.51
N ALA A 422 -7.05 57.42 32.89
CA ALA A 422 -6.59 58.69 33.52
C ALA A 422 -5.99 59.59 32.41
N ARG A 423 -6.66 60.68 32.01
CA ARG A 423 -6.45 62.10 32.40
C ARG A 423 -5.22 62.80 31.80
N ASN A 424 -5.49 64.00 31.23
CA ASN A 424 -4.66 65.22 31.19
C ASN A 424 -3.46 65.19 30.19
N ILE A 425 -3.20 66.12 29.27
CA ILE A 425 -3.62 67.52 28.96
C ILE A 425 -3.70 67.66 27.44
#